data_AF-A0A6M3LS15-F1
#
_entry.id   AF-A0A6M3LS15-F1
#
_cell.length_a   1.000
_cell.length_b   1.000
_cell.length_c   1.000
_cell.angle_alpha   90.00
_cell.angle_beta   90.00
_cell.angle_gamma   90.00
#
_symmetry.space_group_name_H-M   'P 1'
#
loop_
_entity.id
_entity.type
_entity.pdbx_description
1 polymer ?
#
loop_
_entity_poly.entity_id
_entity_poly.type
_entity_poly.pdbx_seq_one_letter_code
_entity_poly.pdbx_strand_id
1 'polypeptide(L)'
;MKEYKTIEFVKGLKKIIILAQGPSWYQCPLTAPEGAEIWGSNVIYRDHPNVDRLIFGHDIRGHHFEDDMNLFENLNNYGAPVYTVGECKQLNNTAVIPIGAIMEEFKVGFFLTTIAYMIAMAIMQKPEALEYYGVDMRPDAGGETYGNEKGCVDFWTMVAMGRGIKFSNTLESYILKTKQEGNFPNFRAKVAQNGLVHQIPEHERNPYFIGMNYKIIPVGDEI
;
A
#
# COMPACT_ATOMS: atom_id res chain seq x y z
N MET A 1 11.48 -8.10 27.35
CA MET A 1 10.48 -8.45 26.31
C MET A 1 10.36 -7.27 25.38
N LYS A 2 10.33 -7.49 24.06
CA LYS A 2 10.18 -6.40 23.09
C LYS A 2 8.75 -5.87 23.18
N GLU A 3 8.59 -4.56 23.20
CA GLU A 3 7.27 -3.93 23.26
C GLU A 3 6.69 -3.87 21.85
N TYR A 4 5.57 -4.57 21.64
CA TYR A 4 4.89 -4.63 20.36
C TYR A 4 3.85 -3.51 20.27
N LYS A 5 3.66 -2.95 19.07
CA LYS A 5 2.47 -2.13 18.79
C LYS A 5 1.23 -3.03 18.85
N THR A 6 0.10 -2.48 19.28
CA THR A 6 -1.15 -3.24 19.46
C THR A 6 -1.76 -3.71 18.14
N ILE A 7 -2.27 -4.94 18.11
CA ILE A 7 -3.08 -5.48 17.01
C ILE A 7 -4.46 -4.81 16.90
N GLU A 8 -4.91 -4.13 17.96
CA GLU A 8 -6.17 -3.43 17.95
C GLU A 8 -6.05 -2.15 17.10
N PHE A 9 -7.09 -1.84 16.35
CA PHE A 9 -7.11 -0.61 15.57
C PHE A 9 -7.23 0.61 16.48
N VAL A 10 -6.45 1.65 16.16
CA VAL A 10 -6.56 2.95 16.82
C VAL A 10 -7.82 3.66 16.31
N LYS A 11 -8.64 4.16 17.25
CA LYS A 11 -9.89 4.87 16.95
C LYS A 11 -9.65 6.37 16.86
N GLY A 12 -10.46 7.06 16.06
CA GLY A 12 -10.44 8.52 15.96
C GLY A 12 -9.22 9.08 15.20
N LEU A 13 -8.63 8.27 14.32
CA LEU A 13 -7.55 8.74 13.44
C LEU A 13 -8.07 9.83 12.50
N LYS A 14 -7.31 10.91 12.36
CA LYS A 14 -7.58 11.94 11.35
C LYS A 14 -7.29 11.38 9.95
N LYS A 15 -6.27 10.53 9.83
CA LYS A 15 -5.79 10.05 8.54
C LYS A 15 -5.24 8.64 8.63
N ILE A 16 -5.43 7.84 7.59
CA ILE A 16 -4.68 6.60 7.37
C ILE A 16 -3.92 6.75 6.05
N ILE A 17 -2.62 6.49 6.10
CA ILE A 17 -1.74 6.50 4.93
C ILE A 17 -1.62 5.05 4.44
N ILE A 18 -1.95 4.81 3.18
CA ILE A 18 -1.79 3.51 2.52
C ILE A 18 -0.47 3.57 1.74
N LEU A 19 0.49 2.76 2.18
CA LEU A 19 1.83 2.69 1.61
C LEU A 19 2.05 1.34 0.91
N ALA A 20 2.24 1.38 -0.40
CA ALA A 20 2.57 0.22 -1.22
C ALA A 20 3.96 0.35 -1.85
N GLN A 21 4.32 -0.55 -2.77
CA GLN A 21 5.68 -0.69 -3.30
C GLN A 21 5.87 -0.10 -4.71
N GLY A 22 4.87 0.59 -5.25
CA GLY A 22 4.96 1.27 -6.54
C GLY A 22 5.95 2.46 -6.51
N PRO A 23 6.41 2.93 -7.67
CA PRO A 23 7.46 3.94 -7.80
C PRO A 23 7.34 5.18 -6.92
N SER A 24 6.14 5.62 -6.55
CA SER A 24 5.94 6.83 -5.72
C SER A 24 6.05 6.60 -4.21
N TRP A 25 6.41 5.39 -3.75
CA TRP A 25 6.48 5.04 -2.32
C TRP A 25 7.42 5.97 -1.52
N TYR A 26 8.53 6.42 -2.12
CA TYR A 26 9.55 7.27 -1.47
C TYR A 26 9.01 8.66 -1.07
N GLN A 27 7.86 9.07 -1.62
CA GLN A 27 7.21 10.33 -1.27
C GLN A 27 6.44 10.24 0.05
N CYS A 28 6.25 9.04 0.61
CA CYS A 28 5.57 8.84 1.89
C CYS A 28 6.41 9.46 3.03
N PRO A 29 5.79 10.21 3.97
CA PRO A 29 6.50 10.71 5.15
C PRO A 29 7.20 9.57 5.89
N LEU A 30 8.44 9.80 6.35
CA LEU A 30 9.21 8.78 7.07
C LEU A 30 8.55 8.35 8.39
N THR A 31 7.71 9.18 8.99
CA THR A 31 6.93 8.85 10.19
C THR A 31 5.51 9.36 10.03
N ALA A 32 4.53 8.65 10.60
CA ALA A 32 3.15 9.10 10.58
C ALA A 32 3.01 10.49 11.24
N PRO A 33 2.33 11.45 10.60
CA PRO A 33 1.95 12.70 11.25
C PRO A 33 1.05 12.46 12.47
N GLU A 34 0.92 13.46 13.34
CA GLU A 34 0.04 13.36 14.52
C GLU A 34 -1.40 13.02 14.13
N GLY A 35 -1.97 12.01 14.81
CA GLY A 35 -3.32 11.53 14.54
C GLY A 35 -3.44 10.73 13.25
N ALA A 36 -2.33 10.25 12.68
CA ALA A 36 -2.29 9.36 11.54
C ALA A 36 -1.58 8.04 11.84
N GLU A 37 -1.81 7.04 10.98
CA GLU A 37 -1.02 5.82 10.92
C GLU A 37 -0.57 5.57 9.46
N ILE A 38 0.60 4.95 9.28
CA ILE A 38 1.09 4.42 8.01
C ILE A 38 0.86 2.92 7.96
N TRP A 39 0.02 2.46 7.04
CA TRP A 39 -0.24 1.05 6.81
C TRP A 39 0.55 0.61 5.58
N GLY A 40 1.45 -0.36 5.76
CA GLY A 40 2.33 -0.87 4.72
C GLY A 40 1.82 -2.16 4.08
N SER A 41 1.97 -2.26 2.75
CA SER A 41 1.71 -3.47 1.98
C SER A 41 2.93 -4.39 2.00
N ASN A 42 2.71 -5.65 2.37
CA ASN A 42 3.68 -6.73 2.27
C ASN A 42 5.03 -6.39 2.95
N VAL A 43 6.13 -6.42 2.20
CA VAL A 43 7.50 -6.24 2.68
C VAL A 43 8.02 -4.80 2.58
N ILE A 44 7.13 -3.81 2.39
CA ILE A 44 7.53 -2.40 2.26
C ILE A 44 8.26 -1.86 3.49
N TYR A 45 8.14 -2.51 4.66
CA TYR A 45 8.89 -2.15 5.87
C TYR A 45 10.41 -2.17 5.68
N ARG A 46 10.91 -2.88 4.66
CA ARG A 46 12.33 -2.88 4.30
C ARG A 46 12.78 -1.54 3.73
N ASP A 47 11.92 -0.91 2.92
CA ASP A 47 12.21 0.39 2.29
C ASP A 47 11.71 1.55 3.16
N HIS A 48 10.68 1.32 3.99
CA HIS A 48 10.08 2.32 4.88
C HIS A 48 9.99 1.79 6.32
N PRO A 49 11.00 2.08 7.18
CA PRO A 49 11.17 1.40 8.46
C PRO A 49 10.16 1.78 9.55
N ASN A 50 9.26 2.73 9.33
CA ASN A 50 8.34 3.24 10.37
C ASN A 50 6.86 3.07 9.99
N VAL A 51 6.52 1.95 9.35
CA VAL A 51 5.12 1.58 9.18
C VAL A 51 4.50 1.16 10.52
N ASP A 52 3.24 1.55 10.73
CA ASP A 52 2.50 1.26 11.95
C ASP A 52 1.87 -0.12 11.93
N ARG A 53 1.45 -0.57 10.74
CA ARG A 53 0.82 -1.87 10.50
C ARG A 53 1.28 -2.44 9.17
N LEU A 54 1.42 -3.76 9.10
CA LEU A 54 1.72 -4.48 7.86
C LEU A 54 0.54 -5.35 7.48
N ILE A 55 0.19 -5.37 6.20
CA ILE A 55 -0.92 -6.16 5.68
C ILE A 55 -0.41 -7.06 4.57
N PHE A 56 -0.78 -8.33 4.62
CA PHE A 56 -0.54 -9.35 3.60
C PHE A 56 -1.89 -9.91 3.16
N GLY A 57 -2.39 -9.45 2.02
CA GLY A 57 -3.68 -9.85 1.44
C GLY A 57 -3.66 -11.18 0.68
N HIS A 58 -2.56 -11.92 0.77
CA HIS A 58 -2.36 -13.23 0.16
C HIS A 58 -1.54 -14.11 1.10
N ASP A 59 -1.19 -15.31 0.67
CA ASP A 59 -0.40 -16.25 1.48
C ASP A 59 1.02 -15.71 1.70
N ILE A 60 1.30 -15.28 2.93
CA ILE A 60 2.59 -14.74 3.36
C ILE A 60 3.77 -15.68 3.11
N ARG A 61 3.52 -16.99 2.96
CA ARG A 61 4.56 -17.97 2.65
C ARG A 61 5.20 -17.72 1.27
N GLY A 62 4.48 -17.12 0.31
CA GLY A 62 5.06 -16.74 -0.99
C GLY A 62 6.28 -15.84 -0.82
N HIS A 63 6.14 -14.78 -0.02
CA HIS A 63 7.23 -13.86 0.30
C HIS A 63 8.42 -14.50 1.04
N HIS A 64 8.18 -15.55 1.82
CA HIS A 64 9.27 -16.27 2.48
C HIS A 64 10.16 -16.99 1.45
N PHE A 65 9.56 -17.53 0.39
CA PHE A 65 10.29 -18.25 -0.65
C PHE A 65 10.87 -17.33 -1.73
N GLU A 66 10.17 -16.26 -2.06
CA GLU A 66 10.50 -15.38 -3.20
C GLU A 66 11.36 -14.18 -2.79
N ASP A 67 11.08 -13.59 -1.62
CA ASP A 67 11.64 -12.29 -1.26
C ASP A 67 12.59 -12.34 -0.05
N ASP A 68 12.41 -13.27 0.88
CA ASP A 68 13.15 -13.31 2.15
C ASP A 68 13.01 -14.63 2.91
N MET A 69 14.06 -15.45 2.80
CA MET A 69 14.15 -16.72 3.53
C MET A 69 14.12 -16.57 5.05
N ASN A 70 14.28 -15.36 5.60
CA ASN A 70 14.18 -15.07 7.03
C ASN A 70 12.96 -14.21 7.38
N LEU A 71 11.94 -14.16 6.50
CA LEU A 71 10.78 -13.26 6.62
C LEU A 71 10.15 -13.24 8.00
N PHE A 72 9.87 -14.40 8.59
CA PHE A 72 9.20 -14.49 9.89
C PHE A 72 10.07 -13.96 11.03
N GLU A 73 11.38 -14.25 11.01
CA GLU A 73 12.32 -13.69 11.96
C GLU A 73 12.40 -12.17 11.82
N ASN A 74 12.50 -11.66 10.59
CA ASN A 74 12.57 -10.24 10.30
C ASN A 74 11.29 -9.50 10.74
N LEU A 75 10.11 -10.05 10.48
CA LEU A 75 8.83 -9.46 10.91
C LEU A 75 8.66 -9.48 12.43
N ASN A 76 9.04 -10.58 13.09
CA ASN A 76 9.04 -10.65 14.56
C ASN A 76 10.02 -9.66 15.18
N ASN A 77 11.18 -9.48 14.55
CA ASN A 77 12.16 -8.47 14.93
C ASN A 77 11.66 -7.06 14.61
N TYR A 78 10.87 -6.86 13.57
CA TYR A 78 10.32 -5.56 13.24
C TYR A 78 9.28 -5.10 14.27
N GLY A 79 8.38 -5.99 14.68
CA GLY A 79 7.49 -5.79 15.82
C GLY A 79 6.20 -5.00 15.55
N ALA A 80 5.96 -4.55 14.31
CA ALA A 80 4.65 -4.03 13.93
C ALA A 80 3.59 -5.14 13.86
N PRO A 81 2.29 -4.82 14.03
CA PRO A 81 1.21 -5.77 13.85
C PRO A 81 1.14 -6.20 12.38
N VAL A 82 1.04 -7.51 12.15
CA VAL A 82 0.97 -8.10 10.81
C VAL A 82 -0.41 -8.73 10.59
N TYR A 83 -1.18 -8.17 9.68
CA TYR A 83 -2.49 -8.67 9.30
C TYR A 83 -2.38 -9.61 8.11
N THR A 84 -2.93 -10.81 8.24
CA THR A 84 -2.89 -11.88 7.22
C THR A 84 -4.29 -12.39 6.91
N VAL A 85 -4.49 -13.00 5.75
CA VAL A 85 -5.80 -13.59 5.37
C VAL A 85 -6.25 -14.76 6.25
N GLY A 86 -5.31 -15.37 6.99
CA GLY A 86 -5.56 -16.43 7.96
C GLY A 86 -4.49 -16.45 9.04
N GLU A 87 -4.66 -17.29 10.06
CA GLU A 87 -3.71 -17.36 11.17
C GLU A 87 -2.29 -17.73 10.72
N CYS A 88 -1.28 -17.00 11.20
CA CYS A 88 0.13 -17.29 10.96
C CYS A 88 0.87 -17.54 12.27
N LYS A 89 1.01 -18.82 12.66
CA LYS A 89 1.57 -19.22 13.97
C LYS A 89 3.07 -18.88 14.14
N GLN A 90 3.76 -18.59 13.05
CA GLN A 90 5.17 -18.19 13.05
C GLN A 90 5.37 -16.71 13.43
N LEU A 91 4.30 -15.91 13.46
CA LEU A 91 4.35 -14.49 13.81
C LEU A 91 3.85 -14.26 15.24
N ASN A 92 4.60 -13.47 16.00
CA ASN A 92 4.28 -13.15 17.40
C ASN A 92 3.24 -12.05 17.55
N ASN A 93 3.18 -11.10 16.59
CA ASN A 93 2.29 -9.95 16.61
C ASN A 93 1.41 -9.93 15.36
N THR A 94 0.50 -10.90 15.24
CA THR A 94 -0.34 -11.08 14.06
C THR A 94 -1.83 -11.04 14.37
N ALA A 95 -2.61 -10.61 13.39
CA ALA A 95 -4.06 -10.62 13.43
C ALA A 95 -4.61 -11.10 12.07
N VAL A 96 -5.82 -11.66 12.08
CA VAL A 96 -6.51 -12.03 10.84
C VAL A 96 -7.21 -10.80 10.28
N ILE A 97 -7.08 -10.56 8.96
CA ILE A 97 -7.86 -9.54 8.25
C ILE A 97 -9.35 -9.84 8.48
N PRO A 98 -10.17 -8.87 8.96
CA PRO A 98 -11.54 -9.13 9.38
C PRO A 98 -12.50 -9.21 8.18
N ILE A 99 -12.22 -10.09 7.21
CA ILE A 99 -12.98 -10.24 5.94
C ILE A 99 -14.47 -10.42 6.23
N GLY A 100 -14.84 -11.24 7.22
CA GLY A 100 -16.25 -11.42 7.60
C GLY A 100 -16.94 -10.12 8.01
N ALA A 101 -16.27 -9.27 8.80
CA ALA A 101 -16.82 -7.98 9.22
C ALA A 101 -16.88 -6.97 8.06
N ILE A 102 -15.89 -6.99 7.18
CA ILE A 102 -15.87 -6.19 5.94
C ILE A 102 -17.05 -6.58 5.04
N MET A 103 -17.24 -7.88 4.80
CA MET A 103 -18.35 -8.41 4.00
C MET A 103 -19.70 -8.05 4.63
N GLU A 104 -19.82 -8.10 5.95
CA GLU A 104 -21.04 -7.74 6.66
C GLU A 104 -21.35 -6.24 6.56
N GLU A 105 -20.36 -5.37 6.65
CA GLU A 105 -20.53 -3.91 6.56
C GLU A 105 -20.85 -3.44 5.13
N PHE A 106 -20.10 -3.94 4.13
CA PHE A 106 -20.18 -3.41 2.76
C PHE A 106 -21.03 -4.25 1.82
N LYS A 107 -21.40 -5.47 2.23
CA LYS A 107 -22.18 -6.43 1.41
C LYS A 107 -21.54 -6.75 0.06
N VAL A 108 -20.21 -6.63 -0.04
CA VAL A 108 -19.43 -6.84 -1.28
C VAL A 108 -18.01 -7.30 -0.95
N GLY A 109 -17.52 -8.26 -1.73
CA GLY A 109 -16.21 -8.89 -1.56
C GLY A 109 -15.33 -8.73 -2.78
N PHE A 110 -15.00 -7.50 -3.14
CA PHE A 110 -14.17 -7.23 -4.31
C PHE A 110 -12.71 -7.03 -3.86
N PHE A 111 -11.95 -8.11 -3.74
CA PHE A 111 -10.55 -8.08 -3.31
C PHE A 111 -9.65 -8.82 -4.30
N LEU A 112 -8.78 -8.08 -4.98
CA LEU A 112 -7.78 -8.62 -5.91
C LEU A 112 -6.34 -8.26 -5.50
N THR A 113 -6.16 -7.38 -4.52
CA THR A 113 -4.84 -6.92 -4.06
C THR A 113 -4.80 -6.74 -2.55
N THR A 114 -3.61 -6.82 -1.96
CA THR A 114 -3.35 -6.41 -0.58
C THR A 114 -3.86 -4.99 -0.31
N ILE A 115 -3.67 -4.07 -1.26
CA ILE A 115 -4.07 -2.67 -1.15
C ILE A 115 -5.59 -2.53 -0.97
N ALA A 116 -6.39 -3.34 -1.68
CA ALA A 116 -7.84 -3.34 -1.54
C ALA A 116 -8.28 -3.75 -0.12
N TYR A 117 -7.63 -4.77 0.48
CA TYR A 117 -7.89 -5.14 1.87
C TYR A 117 -7.55 -4.01 2.83
N MET A 118 -6.42 -3.32 2.62
CA MET A 118 -6.00 -2.19 3.44
C MET A 118 -7.04 -1.06 3.41
N ILE A 119 -7.53 -0.69 2.23
CA ILE A 119 -8.53 0.38 2.07
C ILE A 119 -9.84 -0.01 2.74
N ALA A 120 -10.35 -1.23 2.51
CA ALA A 120 -11.59 -1.69 3.12
C ALA A 120 -11.53 -1.68 4.66
N MET A 121 -10.41 -2.15 5.23
CA MET A 121 -10.17 -2.07 6.68
C MET A 121 -10.07 -0.63 7.17
N ALA A 122 -9.42 0.26 6.41
CA ALA A 122 -9.27 1.67 6.77
C ALA A 122 -10.62 2.38 6.80
N ILE A 123 -11.53 2.10 5.85
CA ILE A 123 -12.89 2.66 5.83
C ILE A 123 -13.65 2.28 7.11
N MET A 124 -13.48 1.06 7.63
CA MET A 124 -14.11 0.66 8.89
C MET A 124 -13.63 1.48 10.09
N GLN A 125 -12.42 2.04 10.04
CA GLN A 125 -11.89 2.94 11.07
C GLN A 125 -12.42 4.37 10.97
N LYS A 126 -13.13 4.69 9.89
CA LYS A 126 -13.77 6.00 9.64
C LYS A 126 -12.80 7.19 9.81
N PRO A 127 -11.60 7.17 9.21
CA PRO A 127 -10.71 8.32 9.24
C PRO A 127 -11.31 9.50 8.48
N GLU A 128 -10.83 10.71 8.73
CA GLU A 128 -11.24 11.88 7.93
C GLU A 128 -10.65 11.84 6.51
N ALA A 129 -9.47 11.22 6.34
CA ALA A 129 -8.77 11.14 5.07
C ALA A 129 -7.98 9.83 4.87
N LEU A 130 -7.83 9.46 3.59
CA LEU A 130 -6.87 8.49 3.08
C LEU A 130 -5.85 9.17 2.17
N GLU A 131 -4.58 8.81 2.32
CA GLU A 131 -3.50 9.26 1.44
C GLU A 131 -2.72 8.06 0.92
N TYR A 132 -2.47 8.00 -0.38
CA TYR A 132 -1.81 6.87 -1.02
C TYR A 132 -0.41 7.22 -1.50
N TYR A 133 0.54 6.34 -1.21
CA TYR A 133 1.92 6.40 -1.69
C TYR A 133 2.34 5.02 -2.20
N GLY A 134 3.01 4.96 -3.35
CA GLY A 134 3.37 3.71 -4.00
C GLY A 134 2.16 2.88 -4.48
N VAL A 135 0.96 3.48 -4.51
CA VAL A 135 -0.27 2.88 -5.07
C VAL A 135 -0.47 3.48 -6.47
N ASP A 136 0.44 3.15 -7.37
CA ASP A 136 0.53 3.84 -8.66
C ASP A 136 -0.42 3.25 -9.72
N MET A 137 -0.61 1.92 -9.73
CA MET A 137 -1.53 1.23 -10.65
C MET A 137 -1.34 1.60 -12.12
N ARG A 138 -0.08 1.62 -12.57
CA ARG A 138 0.28 2.06 -13.91
C ARG A 138 -0.21 1.03 -14.94
N PRO A 139 -0.74 1.48 -16.10
CA PRO A 139 -1.26 0.61 -17.14
C PRO A 139 -0.18 -0.26 -17.81
N ASP A 140 1.08 0.14 -17.68
CA ASP A 140 2.27 -0.53 -18.25
C ASP A 140 2.91 -1.53 -17.27
N ALA A 141 2.53 -1.50 -15.99
CA ALA A 141 2.91 -2.52 -15.02
C ALA A 141 1.98 -3.74 -15.22
N GLY A 142 2.47 -4.75 -15.95
CA GLY A 142 1.65 -5.87 -16.46
C GLY A 142 0.64 -6.45 -15.47
N GLY A 143 1.05 -6.80 -14.25
CA GLY A 143 0.15 -7.38 -13.22
C GLY A 143 -1.01 -6.46 -12.83
N GLU A 144 -0.77 -5.15 -12.73
CA GLU A 144 -1.73 -4.16 -12.22
C GLU A 144 -2.93 -3.96 -13.18
N THR A 145 -2.70 -4.22 -14.47
CA THR A 145 -3.68 -3.99 -15.55
C THR A 145 -4.37 -5.27 -15.99
N TYR A 146 -3.62 -6.36 -16.18
CA TYR A 146 -4.19 -7.62 -16.64
C TYR A 146 -4.90 -8.40 -15.52
N GLY A 147 -4.52 -8.16 -14.25
CA GLY A 147 -5.19 -8.73 -13.07
C GLY A 147 -6.44 -7.96 -12.60
N ASN A 148 -6.80 -6.85 -13.24
CA ASN A 148 -7.84 -5.92 -12.78
C ASN A 148 -7.63 -5.39 -11.34
N GLU A 149 -6.38 -5.41 -10.88
CA GLU A 149 -5.96 -4.95 -9.56
C GLU A 149 -6.31 -3.47 -9.34
N LYS A 150 -6.09 -2.65 -10.37
CA LYS A 150 -6.51 -1.24 -10.39
C LYS A 150 -8.00 -1.07 -10.17
N GLY A 151 -8.84 -1.83 -10.88
CA GLY A 151 -10.30 -1.72 -10.78
C GLY A 151 -10.80 -1.99 -9.36
N CYS A 152 -10.14 -2.93 -8.67
CA CYS A 152 -10.40 -3.24 -7.27
C CYS A 152 -10.02 -2.09 -6.31
N VAL A 153 -8.87 -1.46 -6.53
CA VAL A 153 -8.44 -0.30 -5.71
C VAL A 153 -9.29 0.95 -6.00
N ASP A 154 -9.64 1.20 -7.26
CA ASP A 154 -10.56 2.27 -7.65
C ASP A 154 -11.92 2.09 -6.97
N PHE A 155 -12.46 0.86 -6.97
CA PHE A 155 -13.73 0.55 -6.30
C PHE A 155 -13.70 0.93 -4.83
N TRP A 156 -12.73 0.44 -4.06
CA TRP A 156 -12.67 0.72 -2.61
C TRP A 156 -12.39 2.20 -2.31
N THR A 157 -11.59 2.86 -3.15
CA THR A 157 -11.35 4.30 -3.04
C THR A 157 -12.66 5.09 -3.24
N MET A 158 -13.48 4.69 -4.23
CA MET A 158 -14.80 5.30 -4.45
C MET A 158 -15.77 5.00 -3.30
N VAL A 159 -15.72 3.81 -2.70
CA VAL A 159 -16.51 3.50 -1.48
C VAL A 159 -16.10 4.42 -0.32
N ALA A 160 -14.80 4.67 -0.13
CA ALA A 160 -14.31 5.60 0.89
C ALA A 160 -14.83 7.02 0.65
N MET A 161 -14.69 7.53 -0.58
CA MET A 161 -15.20 8.84 -0.98
C MET A 161 -16.71 8.97 -0.78
N GLY A 162 -17.48 7.93 -1.15
CA GLY A 162 -18.93 7.88 -0.95
C GLY A 162 -19.35 7.92 0.52
N ARG A 163 -18.45 7.57 1.45
CA ARG A 163 -18.64 7.68 2.91
C ARG A 163 -18.11 8.98 3.50
N GLY A 164 -17.72 9.95 2.66
CA GLY A 164 -17.22 11.25 3.09
C GLY A 164 -15.76 11.28 3.52
N ILE A 165 -15.00 10.20 3.28
CA ILE A 165 -13.57 10.15 3.56
C ILE A 165 -12.83 10.85 2.44
N LYS A 166 -12.00 11.84 2.78
CA LYS A 166 -11.21 12.58 1.79
C LYS A 166 -10.14 11.67 1.21
N PHE A 167 -9.86 11.82 -0.08
CA PHE A 167 -8.85 11.02 -0.78
C PHE A 167 -7.79 11.91 -1.42
N SER A 168 -6.53 11.51 -1.32
CA SER A 168 -5.44 12.07 -2.12
C SER A 168 -4.41 11.00 -2.50
N ASN A 169 -3.72 11.21 -3.61
CA ASN A 169 -2.63 10.36 -4.09
C ASN A 169 -1.49 11.21 -4.67
N THR A 170 -0.37 10.54 -4.94
CA THR A 170 0.76 11.08 -5.68
C THR A 170 0.36 11.41 -7.12
N LEU A 171 1.09 12.34 -7.75
CA LEU A 171 0.75 12.82 -9.09
C LEU A 171 0.88 11.71 -10.15
N GLU A 172 1.82 10.80 -9.93
CA GLU A 172 2.19 9.68 -10.78
C GLU A 172 1.16 8.54 -10.75
N SER A 173 0.34 8.48 -9.69
CA SER A 173 -0.66 7.43 -9.50
C SER A 173 -1.82 7.56 -10.48
N TYR A 174 -2.23 6.42 -11.05
CA TYR A 174 -3.34 6.26 -11.98
C TYR A 174 -4.66 5.91 -11.29
N ILE A 175 -4.70 5.86 -9.95
CA ILE A 175 -5.94 5.63 -9.21
C ILE A 175 -6.96 6.71 -9.57
N LEU A 176 -8.16 6.27 -9.96
CA LEU A 176 -9.26 7.06 -10.51
C LEU A 176 -8.91 7.87 -11.78
N LYS A 177 -7.87 7.45 -12.52
CA LYS A 177 -7.43 8.02 -13.80
C LYS A 177 -7.31 6.94 -14.87
N THR A 178 -7.49 7.29 -16.15
CA THR A 178 -7.34 6.39 -17.32
C THR A 178 -5.95 6.47 -17.97
N LYS A 179 -5.25 7.60 -17.79
CA LYS A 179 -3.82 7.79 -18.06
C LYS A 179 -3.26 8.72 -16.97
N GLN A 180 -1.98 9.09 -16.99
CA GLN A 180 -1.45 10.20 -16.16
C GLN A 180 -2.17 11.56 -16.40
N GLU A 181 -3.21 11.59 -17.25
CA GLU A 181 -4.11 12.70 -17.56
C GLU A 181 -5.58 12.25 -17.49
N GLY A 182 -6.46 13.18 -17.10
CA GLY A 182 -7.84 12.96 -16.67
C GLY A 182 -8.80 12.27 -17.64
N ASN A 183 -9.93 11.84 -17.07
CA ASN A 183 -10.83 10.80 -17.58
C ASN A 183 -11.64 11.13 -18.85
N PHE A 184 -11.54 12.32 -19.47
CA PHE A 184 -12.48 12.73 -20.52
C PHE A 184 -11.90 13.70 -21.57
N PRO A 185 -12.46 13.72 -22.80
CA PRO A 185 -12.18 14.75 -23.79
C PRO A 185 -12.45 16.15 -23.21
N ASN A 186 -11.54 17.11 -23.45
CA ASN A 186 -11.51 18.49 -22.93
C ASN A 186 -10.83 18.73 -21.57
N PHE A 187 -10.09 17.75 -21.02
CA PHE A 187 -9.23 18.00 -19.85
C PHE A 187 -7.84 18.55 -20.22
N ARG A 188 -7.26 19.33 -19.30
CA ARG A 188 -6.12 20.24 -19.48
C ARG A 188 -4.88 19.58 -20.09
N ALA A 189 -4.02 20.41 -20.71
CA ALA A 189 -2.70 20.03 -21.19
C ALA A 189 -1.91 19.28 -20.11
N LYS A 190 -1.07 18.32 -20.54
CA LYS A 190 -0.15 17.57 -19.68
C LYS A 190 0.46 18.48 -18.62
N VAL A 191 0.39 18.11 -17.34
CA VAL A 191 1.26 18.77 -16.36
C VAL A 191 2.68 18.35 -16.70
N ALA A 192 3.54 19.32 -17.03
CA ALA A 192 4.95 19.03 -17.25
C ALA A 192 5.51 18.37 -15.98
N GLN A 193 6.00 17.14 -16.10
CA GLN A 193 6.63 16.39 -15.01
C GLN A 193 8.09 16.82 -14.78
N ASN A 194 8.42 18.04 -15.19
CA ASN A 194 9.76 18.62 -15.08
C ASN A 194 10.17 18.64 -13.60
N GLY A 195 11.24 17.91 -13.28
CA GLY A 195 11.80 17.84 -11.92
C GLY A 195 11.25 16.71 -11.05
N LEU A 196 10.32 15.89 -11.54
CA LEU A 196 10.00 14.62 -10.88
C LEU A 196 11.09 13.59 -11.20
N VAL A 197 11.39 12.75 -10.22
CA VAL A 197 12.37 11.68 -10.34
C VAL A 197 11.81 10.37 -9.80
N HIS A 198 11.99 9.28 -10.52
CA HIS A 198 11.77 7.93 -10.03
C HIS A 198 13.01 7.45 -9.27
N GLN A 199 12.79 6.89 -8.09
CA GLN A 199 13.81 6.14 -7.37
C GLN A 199 13.61 4.65 -7.68
N ILE A 200 14.39 4.13 -8.63
CA ILE A 200 14.30 2.74 -9.07
C ILE A 200 15.43 1.94 -8.43
N PRO A 201 15.18 0.74 -7.87
CA PRO A 201 16.26 -0.14 -7.43
C PRO A 201 17.28 -0.35 -8.55
N GLU A 202 18.57 -0.22 -8.25
CA GLU A 202 19.66 -0.41 -9.22
C GLU A 202 19.74 -1.86 -9.73
N HIS A 203 19.23 -2.80 -8.94
CA HIS A 203 19.13 -4.21 -9.25
C HIS A 203 17.68 -4.68 -9.05
N GLU A 204 17.24 -5.69 -9.81
CA GLU A 204 15.99 -6.39 -9.53
C GLU A 204 15.99 -6.90 -8.09
N ARG A 205 14.85 -6.71 -7.39
CA ARG A 205 14.68 -7.22 -6.03
C ARG A 205 14.83 -8.73 -6.05
N ASN A 206 15.84 -9.23 -5.35
CA ASN A 206 16.04 -10.65 -5.15
C ASN A 206 16.69 -10.90 -3.76
N PRO A 207 16.68 -12.15 -3.27
CA PRO A 207 17.14 -12.48 -1.92
C PRO A 207 18.62 -12.14 -1.62
N TYR A 208 19.43 -11.87 -2.64
CA TYR A 208 20.85 -11.53 -2.50
C TYR A 208 21.12 -10.02 -2.45
N PHE A 209 20.16 -9.19 -2.88
CA PHE A 209 20.27 -7.72 -2.91
C PHE A 209 19.26 -7.08 -1.95
N ILE A 210 19.35 -7.45 -0.67
CA ILE A 210 18.54 -6.87 0.42
C ILE A 210 19.05 -5.46 0.82
N GLY A 211 20.20 -5.02 0.27
CA GLY A 211 20.77 -3.68 0.46
C GLY A 211 20.54 -2.79 -0.76
N MET A 212 19.86 -1.67 -0.55
CA MET A 212 19.29 -0.84 -1.61
C MET A 212 20.29 0.17 -2.17
N ASN A 213 20.79 -0.08 -3.36
CA ASN A 213 21.22 1.01 -4.23
C ASN A 213 20.03 1.41 -5.09
N TYR A 214 19.76 2.71 -5.17
CA TYR A 214 18.71 3.24 -6.03
C TYR A 214 19.31 4.20 -7.06
N LYS A 215 18.78 4.14 -8.27
CA LYS A 215 19.02 5.13 -9.31
C LYS A 215 17.89 6.13 -9.31
N ILE A 216 18.26 7.40 -9.47
CA ILE A 216 17.33 8.50 -9.67
C ILE A 216 17.20 8.70 -11.18
N ILE A 217 16.01 8.50 -11.72
CA ILE A 217 15.74 8.65 -13.15
C ILE A 217 14.66 9.73 -13.34
N PRO A 218 14.83 10.70 -14.24
CA PRO A 218 13.78 11.68 -14.52
C PRO A 218 12.50 11.00 -14.99
N VAL A 219 11.35 11.45 -14.50
CA VAL A 219 10.04 10.95 -14.98
C VAL A 219 9.86 11.37 -16.45
N GLY A 220 9.70 10.40 -17.35
CA GLY A 220 9.53 10.61 -18.79
C GLY A 220 10.64 10.07 -19.68
N ASP A 221 11.77 9.64 -19.10
CA ASP A 221 12.87 8.96 -19.82
C ASP A 221 12.68 7.43 -19.91
N GLU A 222 11.58 6.91 -19.34
CA GLU A 222 11.20 5.50 -19.44
C GLU A 222 10.58 5.22 -20.83
N ILE A 223 11.43 4.83 -21.80
CA ILE A 223 11.05 4.10 -23.03
C ILE A 223 11.88 2.82 -23.08
#